data_AF-A0A3C0TKV9-F1
#
_entry.id   AF-A0A3C0TKV9-F1
#
_cell.length_a   1.000
_cell.length_b   1.000
_cell.length_c   1.000
_cell.angle_alpha   90.00
_cell.angle_beta   90.00
_cell.angle_gamma   90.00
#
_symmetry.space_group_name_H-M   'P 1'
#
loop_
_entity.id
_entity.type
_entity.pdbx_description
1 polymer ?
#
loop_
_entity_poly.entity_id
_entity_poly.type
_entity_poly.pdbx_seq_one_letter_code
_entity_poly.pdbx_strand_id
1 'polypeptide(L)'
;MDKQEISKDVFEDRGTRVKGDVAYIVPTFFYQWGEHRHNGTFARIGLGFGLGVTRYTGNIELFPSNNIVSFSDKSYELDFAGGIFVEARYRHWGIRISAAGPSFEDDEYEYNVSNIAFNLGYSYYF
;
A
#
# COMPACT_ATOMS: atom_id res chain seq x y z
N MET A 1 -23.16 12.33 -16.03
CA MET A 1 -21.86 11.73 -15.69
C MET A 1 -20.83 12.42 -16.56
N ASP A 2 -20.26 13.52 -16.05
CA ASP A 2 -19.27 14.30 -16.77
C ASP A 2 -17.90 13.71 -16.43
N LYS A 3 -17.38 12.91 -17.37
CA LYS A 3 -16.03 12.35 -17.29
C LYS A 3 -15.05 13.48 -17.52
N GLN A 4 -14.23 13.80 -16.51
CA GLN A 4 -13.25 14.86 -16.61
C GLN A 4 -12.02 14.33 -17.37
N GLU A 5 -11.91 14.66 -18.65
CA GLU A 5 -10.69 14.45 -19.43
C GLU A 5 -9.79 15.68 -19.25
N ILE A 6 -8.91 15.63 -18.26
CA ILE A 6 -7.83 16.60 -18.14
C ILE A 6 -6.88 16.29 -19.31
N SER A 7 -6.67 17.26 -20.20
CA SER A 7 -5.79 17.13 -21.37
C SER A 7 -4.51 16.38 -20.97
N LYS A 8 -4.24 15.25 -21.65
CA LYS A 8 -3.20 14.27 -21.27
C LYS A 8 -1.79 14.85 -21.13
N ASP A 9 -1.56 16.08 -21.60
CA ASP A 9 -0.26 16.71 -21.74
C ASP A 9 -0.08 17.99 -20.90
N VAL A 10 -1.02 18.33 -20.00
CA VAL A 10 -0.91 19.50 -19.11
C VAL A 10 -0.74 19.06 -17.66
N PHE A 11 0.48 19.19 -17.14
CA PHE A 11 0.77 19.06 -15.71
C PHE A 11 0.74 20.43 -15.05
N GLU A 12 -0.39 20.76 -14.42
CA GLU A 12 -0.56 22.00 -13.66
C GLU A 12 -0.93 21.67 -12.22
N ASP A 13 -0.16 22.20 -11.26
CA ASP A 13 -0.48 22.07 -9.83
C ASP A 13 -1.63 23.02 -9.48
N ARG A 14 -2.82 22.44 -9.31
CA ARG A 14 -4.07 23.14 -8.96
C ARG A 14 -4.30 23.19 -7.44
N GLY A 15 -3.28 22.90 -6.63
CA GLY A 15 -3.43 22.93 -5.16
C GLY A 15 -4.35 21.83 -4.60
N THR A 16 -4.68 20.81 -5.40
CA THR A 16 -5.37 19.60 -4.94
C THR A 16 -4.49 18.90 -3.90
N ARG A 17 -5.01 18.78 -2.67
CA ARG A 17 -4.28 18.18 -1.55
C ARG A 17 -5.18 17.16 -0.87
N VAL A 18 -4.68 15.93 -0.79
CA VAL A 18 -5.32 14.83 -0.06
C VAL A 18 -4.37 14.35 1.02
N LYS A 19 -4.91 14.15 2.22
CA LYS A 19 -4.24 13.50 3.34
C LYS A 19 -5.07 12.28 3.74
N GLY A 20 -4.42 11.11 3.70
CA GLY A 20 -5.00 9.85 4.17
C GLY A 20 -4.28 9.32 5.40
N ASP A 21 -5.04 8.91 6.41
CA ASP A 21 -4.55 8.09 7.51
C ASP A 21 -4.93 6.63 7.22
N VAL A 22 -3.95 5.71 7.25
CA VAL A 22 -4.13 4.32 6.85
C VAL A 22 -3.55 3.39 7.91
N ALA A 23 -4.32 2.37 8.31
CA ALA A 23 -3.85 1.27 9.14
C ALA A 23 -4.35 -0.06 8.58
N TYR A 24 -3.53 -1.10 8.57
CA TYR A 24 -3.95 -2.41 8.06
C TYR A 24 -3.25 -3.56 8.78
N ILE A 25 -3.92 -4.71 8.79
CA ILE A 25 -3.39 -5.98 9.27
C ILE A 25 -3.53 -7.02 8.17
N VAL A 26 -2.41 -7.61 7.75
CA VAL A 26 -2.37 -8.62 6.69
C VAL A 26 -1.71 -9.88 7.23
N PRO A 27 -2.49 -10.79 7.83
CA PRO A 27 -2.05 -12.15 8.10
C PRO A 27 -1.52 -12.79 6.82
N THR A 28 -0.32 -13.38 6.90
CA THR A 28 0.38 -13.86 5.71
C THR A 28 0.76 -15.32 5.87
N PHE A 29 0.31 -16.16 4.94
CA PHE A 29 0.80 -17.52 4.81
C PHE A 29 2.08 -17.49 3.97
N PHE A 30 3.07 -18.29 4.35
CA PHE A 30 4.31 -18.36 3.60
C PHE A 30 4.76 -19.81 3.42
N TYR A 31 5.46 -20.03 2.33
CA TYR A 31 6.17 -21.26 2.06
C TYR A 31 7.67 -20.97 2.05
N GLN A 32 8.45 -21.83 2.71
CA GLN A 32 9.89 -21.70 2.83
C GLN A 32 10.58 -22.90 2.20
N TRP A 33 11.49 -22.62 1.27
CA TRP A 33 12.47 -23.57 0.75
C TRP A 33 13.79 -23.44 1.49
N GLY A 34 14.43 -24.57 1.77
CA GLY A 34 15.74 -24.62 2.41
C GLY A 34 15.67 -24.78 3.93
N GLU A 35 16.67 -24.27 4.61
CA GLU A 35 16.87 -24.55 6.03
C GLU A 35 15.94 -23.72 6.93
N HIS A 36 15.32 -24.37 7.91
CA HIS A 36 14.47 -23.72 8.92
C HIS A 36 15.25 -23.30 10.18
N ARG A 37 16.58 -23.42 10.14
CA ARG A 37 17.49 -23.04 11.22
C ARG A 37 17.79 -21.54 11.16
N HIS A 38 18.16 -20.95 12.29
CA HIS A 38 18.40 -19.50 12.43
C HIS A 38 19.51 -18.97 11.49
N ASN A 39 20.52 -19.81 11.22
CA ASN A 39 21.65 -19.52 10.32
C ASN A 39 21.48 -20.16 8.93
N GLY A 40 20.29 -20.69 8.65
CA GLY A 40 19.99 -21.46 7.46
C GLY A 40 19.96 -20.60 6.21
N THR A 41 20.33 -21.20 5.08
CA THR A 41 20.08 -20.61 3.76
C THR A 41 18.66 -20.98 3.33
N PHE A 42 17.83 -19.99 3.04
CA PHE A 42 16.45 -20.22 2.64
C PHE A 42 15.95 -19.17 1.64
N ALA A 43 14.89 -19.54 0.92
CA ALA A 43 14.04 -18.61 0.21
C ALA A 43 12.61 -18.80 0.72
N ARG A 44 11.85 -17.73 0.88
CA ARG A 44 10.44 -17.80 1.25
C ARG A 44 9.61 -16.82 0.45
N ILE A 45 8.41 -17.25 0.09
CA ILE A 45 7.38 -16.42 -0.51
C ILE A 45 6.15 -16.45 0.39
N GLY A 46 5.48 -15.31 0.52
CA GLY A 46 4.24 -15.25 1.27
C GLY A 46 3.18 -14.45 0.55
N LEU A 47 1.93 -14.89 0.75
CA LEU A 47 0.72 -14.24 0.29
C LEU A 47 -0.18 -14.01 1.50
N GLY A 48 -0.70 -12.80 1.60
CA GLY A 48 -1.48 -12.36 2.74
C GLY A 48 -2.75 -11.65 2.32
N PHE A 49 -3.77 -11.85 3.13
CA PHE A 49 -5.09 -11.27 2.98
C PHE A 49 -5.58 -10.84 4.34
N GLY A 50 -6.16 -9.65 4.41
CA GLY A 50 -6.60 -9.08 5.67
C GLY A 50 -7.46 -7.85 5.47
N LEU A 51 -7.44 -6.99 6.48
CA LEU A 51 -8.32 -5.83 6.56
C LEU A 51 -7.52 -4.57 6.82
N GLY A 52 -7.94 -3.48 6.20
CA GLY A 52 -7.45 -2.13 6.41
C GLY A 52 -8.56 -1.22 6.91
N VAL A 53 -8.16 -0.14 7.55
CA VAL A 53 -9.00 1.01 7.80
C VAL A 53 -8.33 2.25 7.26
N THR A 54 -9.12 3.11 6.62
CA THR A 54 -8.64 4.40 6.14
C THR A 54 -9.56 5.54 6.43
N ARG A 55 -8.99 6.73 6.35
CA ARG A 55 -9.70 7.97 6.42
C ARG A 55 -9.00 8.98 5.53
N TYR A 56 -9.72 9.55 4.57
CA TYR A 56 -9.19 10.60 3.72
C TYR A 56 -9.81 11.95 4.06
N THR A 57 -8.99 12.99 3.94
CA THR A 57 -9.39 14.38 4.10
C THR A 57 -8.65 15.19 3.07
N GLY A 58 -9.34 16.06 2.34
CA GLY A 58 -8.69 16.80 1.27
C GLY A 58 -9.58 17.80 0.57
N ASN A 59 -8.98 18.50 -0.37
CA ASN A 59 -9.62 19.48 -1.22
C ASN A 59 -9.26 19.17 -2.68
N ILE A 60 -10.26 19.14 -3.55
CA ILE A 60 -10.11 18.97 -5.00
C ILE A 60 -10.61 20.24 -5.67
N GLU A 61 -9.80 20.87 -6.52
CA GLU A 61 -10.26 21.95 -7.40
C GLU A 61 -10.84 21.33 -8.67
N LEU A 62 -12.14 21.56 -8.92
CA LEU A 62 -12.85 21.06 -10.09
C LEU A 62 -12.80 22.08 -11.24
N PHE A 63 -12.20 21.69 -12.36
CA PHE A 63 -12.27 22.44 -13.62
C PHE A 63 -13.58 22.13 -14.37
N PRO A 64 -14.22 23.11 -15.05
CA PRO A 64 -13.82 24.49 -15.30
C PRO A 64 -14.30 25.52 -14.27
N SER A 65 -14.98 25.09 -13.20
CA SER A 65 -15.66 26.01 -12.28
C SER A 65 -14.72 26.67 -11.26
N ASN A 66 -13.45 26.25 -11.17
CA ASN A 66 -12.51 26.62 -10.09
C ASN A 66 -13.13 26.46 -8.69
N ASN A 67 -14.09 25.54 -8.55
CA ASN A 67 -14.73 25.24 -7.29
C ASN A 67 -13.85 24.28 -6.50
N ILE A 68 -13.53 24.64 -5.26
CA ILE A 68 -12.83 23.77 -4.32
C ILE A 68 -13.88 22.95 -3.58
N VAL A 69 -13.87 21.64 -3.81
CA VAL A 69 -14.69 20.69 -3.05
C VAL A 69 -13.81 20.08 -1.96
N SER A 70 -14.15 20.40 -0.70
CA SER A 70 -13.59 19.73 0.45
C SER A 70 -14.33 18.43 0.71
N PHE A 71 -13.59 17.33 0.83
CA PHE A 71 -14.11 16.05 1.27
C PHE A 71 -13.41 15.63 2.56
N SER A 72 -14.17 14.98 3.44
CA SER A 72 -13.66 14.47 4.70
C SER A 72 -14.51 13.28 5.10
N ASP A 73 -13.88 12.12 5.14
CA ASP A 73 -14.51 10.93 5.70
C ASP A 73 -14.56 11.10 7.22
N LYS A 74 -15.78 10.97 7.77
CA LYS A 74 -16.02 11.09 9.21
C LYS A 74 -15.73 9.79 9.96
N SER A 75 -15.79 8.66 9.27
CA SER A 75 -15.60 7.32 9.81
C SER A 75 -14.45 6.61 9.14
N TYR A 76 -13.87 5.65 9.86
CA TYR A 76 -12.96 4.69 9.28
C TYR A 76 -13.77 3.66 8.50
N GLU A 77 -13.48 3.51 7.22
CA GLU A 77 -14.06 2.46 6.38
C GLU A 77 -13.22 1.19 6.51
N LEU A 78 -13.88 0.04 6.44
CA LEU A 78 -13.23 -1.26 6.58
C LEU A 78 -13.06 -1.86 5.19
N ASP A 79 -11.80 -2.08 4.81
CA ASP A 79 -11.44 -2.44 3.45
C ASP A 79 -10.60 -3.69 3.39
N PHE A 80 -10.58 -4.31 2.22
CA PHE A 80 -9.72 -5.46 1.98
C PHE A 80 -8.26 -5.01 1.83
N ALA A 81 -7.35 -5.74 2.46
CA ALA A 81 -5.92 -5.55 2.33
C ALA A 81 -5.23 -6.81 1.83
N GLY A 82 -4.39 -6.65 0.81
CA GLY A 82 -3.58 -7.73 0.24
C GLY A 82 -2.11 -7.51 0.50
N GLY A 83 -1.33 -8.59 0.44
CA GLY A 83 0.12 -8.47 0.50
C GLY A 83 0.85 -9.65 -0.11
N ILE A 84 2.01 -9.37 -0.68
CA ILE A 84 3.00 -10.33 -1.14
C ILE A 84 4.36 -9.98 -0.55
N PHE A 85 5.14 -10.98 -0.20
CA PHE A 85 6.56 -10.77 0.05
C PHE A 85 7.41 -11.92 -0.47
N VAL A 86 8.66 -11.60 -0.79
CA VAL A 86 9.72 -12.54 -1.11
C VAL A 86 10.90 -12.24 -0.19
N GLU A 87 11.50 -13.27 0.38
CA GLU A 87 12.72 -13.15 1.16
C GLU A 87 13.70 -14.24 0.78
N ALA A 88 14.97 -13.87 0.67
CA ALA A 88 16.08 -14.78 0.51
C ALA A 88 17.11 -14.51 1.60
N ARG A 89 17.60 -15.57 2.23
CA ARG A 89 18.67 -15.53 3.23
C ARG A 89 19.80 -16.46 2.84
N TYR A 90 21.02 -15.96 2.93
CA TYR A 90 22.24 -16.73 2.81
C TYR A 90 23.10 -16.51 4.05
N ARG A 91 23.15 -17.52 4.92
CA ARG A 91 23.81 -17.45 6.23
C ARG A 91 23.31 -16.26 7.06
N HIS A 92 24.15 -15.25 7.24
CA HIS A 92 23.85 -14.05 8.03
C HIS A 92 23.18 -12.95 7.21
N TRP A 93 23.21 -13.01 5.88
CA TRP A 93 22.67 -11.96 5.02
C TRP A 93 21.27 -12.30 4.56
N GLY A 94 20.35 -11.34 4.65
CA GLY A 94 18.97 -11.49 4.21
C GLY A 94 18.49 -10.29 3.40
N ILE A 95 17.72 -10.57 2.34
CA ILE A 95 16.99 -9.58 1.56
C ILE A 95 15.51 -9.91 1.64
N ARG A 96 14.67 -8.93 1.91
CA ARG A 96 13.21 -9.06 1.87
C ARG A 96 12.60 -7.91 1.09
N ILE A 97 11.74 -8.27 0.14
CA ILE A 97 10.90 -7.35 -0.62
C ILE A 97 9.45 -7.66 -0.23
N SER A 98 8.68 -6.65 0.11
CA SER A 98 7.26 -6.80 0.39
C SER A 98 6.46 -5.68 -0.23
N ALA A 99 5.30 -6.00 -0.79
CA ALA A 99 4.28 -5.07 -1.20
C ALA A 99 3.00 -5.44 -0.47
N ALA A 100 2.43 -4.53 0.30
CA ALA A 100 1.18 -4.75 0.99
C ALA A 100 0.40 -3.46 1.11
N GLY A 101 -0.91 -3.56 1.10
CA GLY A 101 -1.76 -2.41 1.30
C GLY A 101 -3.23 -2.72 1.06
N PRO A 102 -4.10 -1.81 1.51
CA PRO A 102 -5.52 -1.86 1.26
C PRO A 102 -5.90 -1.29 -0.12
N SER A 103 -6.94 -1.88 -0.71
CA SER A 103 -7.61 -1.39 -1.93
C SER A 103 -9.00 -0.86 -1.55
N PHE A 104 -9.33 0.34 -2.04
CA PHE A 104 -10.58 1.04 -1.74
C PHE A 104 -11.37 1.24 -3.02
N GLU A 105 -12.65 0.97 -2.95
CA GLU A 105 -13.61 1.26 -4.02
C GLU A 105 -14.81 1.95 -3.38
N ASP A 106 -15.01 3.23 -3.69
CA ASP A 106 -16.23 3.98 -3.39
C ASP A 106 -17.04 4.19 -4.67
N ASP A 107 -18.31 4.57 -4.56
CA ASP A 107 -19.26 4.74 -5.67
C ASP A 107 -18.78 5.73 -6.75
N GLU A 108 -17.84 6.62 -6.41
CA GLU A 108 -17.28 7.61 -7.34
C GLU A 108 -15.77 7.46 -7.64
N TYR A 109 -14.98 6.79 -6.78
CA TYR A 109 -13.52 6.75 -6.90
C TYR A 109 -12.90 5.44 -6.40
N GLU A 110 -11.90 4.94 -7.13
CA GLU A 110 -11.03 3.85 -6.71
C GLU A 110 -9.71 4.41 -6.17
N TYR A 111 -9.35 4.05 -4.93
CA TYR A 111 -8.06 4.41 -4.34
C TYR A 111 -7.25 3.16 -4.08
N ASN A 112 -5.98 3.18 -4.48
CA ASN A 112 -5.04 2.09 -4.24
C ASN A 112 -3.84 2.60 -3.44
N VAL A 113 -3.75 2.19 -2.17
CA VAL A 113 -2.60 2.51 -1.32
C VAL A 113 -1.68 1.30 -1.27
N SER A 114 -0.49 1.43 -1.86
CA SER A 114 0.52 0.39 -1.85
C SER A 114 1.73 0.81 -1.02
N ASN A 115 2.09 0.00 -0.04
CA ASN A 115 3.35 0.13 0.69
C ASN A 115 4.34 -0.90 0.16
N ILE A 116 5.42 -0.42 -0.45
CA ILE A 116 6.52 -1.24 -0.94
C ILE A 116 7.73 -1.03 -0.02
N ALA A 117 8.23 -2.11 0.55
CA ALA A 117 9.40 -2.09 1.42
C ALA A 117 10.49 -3.02 0.89
N PHE A 118 11.71 -2.52 0.91
CA PHE A 118 12.93 -3.26 0.65
C PHE A 118 13.78 -3.29 1.92
N ASN A 119 14.18 -4.48 2.37
CA ASN A 119 15.00 -4.66 3.56
C ASN A 119 16.22 -5.49 3.19
N LEU A 120 17.42 -4.99 3.53
CA LEU A 120 18.67 -5.73 3.52
C LEU A 120 19.19 -5.77 4.96
N GLY A 121 19.55 -6.94 5.45
CA GLY A 121 19.97 -7.11 6.84
C GLY A 121 21.07 -8.14 7.02
N TYR A 122 21.83 -7.95 8.09
CA TYR A 122 22.79 -8.92 8.62
C TYR A 122 22.31 -9.40 9.99
N SER A 123 22.24 -10.71 10.20
CA SER A 123 21.83 -11.35 11.46
C SER A 123 22.96 -12.19 12.02
N TYR A 124 23.50 -11.79 13.17
CA TYR A 124 24.49 -12.55 13.92
C TYR A 124 23.82 -13.19 15.13
N TYR A 125 24.02 -14.49 15.30
CA TYR A 125 23.46 -15.27 16.41
C TYR A 125 24.63 -15.90 17.18
N PHE A 126 24.62 -15.72 18.51
CA PHE A 126 25.57 -16.29 19.47
C PHE A 126 25.10 -17.64 20.00
#